data_AF-F8L461-F1
#
_entry.id   AF-F8L461-F1
#
_cell.length_a   1.000
_cell.length_b   1.000
_cell.length_c   1.000
_cell.angle_alpha   90.00
_cell.angle_beta   90.00
_cell.angle_gamma   90.00
#
_symmetry.space_group_name_H-M   'P 1'
#
loop_
_entity.id
_entity.type
_entity.pdbx_description
1 polymer ?
#
loop_
_entity_poly.entity_id
_entity_poly.type
_entity_poly.pdbx_seq_one_letter_code
_entity_poly.pdbx_strand_id
1 'polypeptide(L)'
;MAGKRNNKPKKLLLITSSGGGGHIQAANAKAVKALSEDPNLEIIQKDILIDWVGRRFGKCFVHLWNVSQKKGNLRMLSFLSKNIPVADILFWVLIFIKALRTILREDVDRIIDTQPVGTSATIKALKVASRFTGKKIKLEKVITELPTEKVLHFFKPIKGLSQADRNLLRLVSTTPLLSADQTPDAFWQKNCKLQESEVLYEDFPLRATFEVFRQKLDAPIERMNIEIKVKNYIEKFLIADTIKRGNLHAEIFRDKIAITIEPTDKVSTILLGSQPTEEATIKYVKSFIEMANKAGDRGFRHLLFVFCNHEAEHRNSLLRRVHDAIQKFTDYPQYLNIIPMCFQGDEVIAPLYYRSDATFTRSGGLTSMELMTVAQGQIWIHSEIKGTLDREKLGNGMPIWERGNAHYLQEKKGAQFITPETFADFCSSYFMPESASSSLA
;
A
#
# COMPACT_ATOMS: atom_id res chain seq x y z
N MET A 1 40.04 32.63 15.29
CA MET A 1 40.03 31.19 15.65
C MET A 1 38.90 30.51 14.91
N ALA A 2 39.19 29.92 13.74
CA ALA A 2 38.21 29.13 12.99
C ALA A 2 38.10 27.75 13.66
N GLY A 3 37.09 27.60 14.51
CA GLY A 3 36.84 26.35 15.23
C GLY A 3 36.58 25.21 14.26
N LYS A 4 37.30 24.10 14.45
CA LYS A 4 37.01 22.78 13.86
C LYS A 4 35.50 22.51 13.96
N ARG A 5 34.77 22.61 12.84
CA ARG A 5 33.44 21.98 12.74
C ARG A 5 33.70 20.49 12.85
N ASN A 6 33.44 19.92 14.02
CA ASN A 6 33.39 18.48 14.21
C ASN A 6 32.49 17.90 13.10
N ASN A 7 33.05 17.02 12.27
CA ASN A 7 32.33 16.20 11.28
C ASN A 7 31.42 15.20 12.02
N LYS A 8 30.43 15.68 12.77
CA LYS A 8 29.37 14.82 13.27
C LYS A 8 28.46 14.47 12.08
N PRO A 9 28.06 13.19 11.94
CA PRO A 9 27.10 12.80 10.92
C PRO A 9 25.80 13.58 11.12
N LYS A 10 25.18 14.01 10.01
CA LYS A 10 23.86 14.63 10.04
C LYS A 10 22.84 13.60 10.49
N LYS A 11 21.79 14.05 11.18
CA LYS A 11 20.74 13.18 11.72
C LYS A 11 19.37 13.47 11.14
N LEU A 12 18.72 12.43 10.62
CA LEU A 12 17.36 12.46 10.12
C LEU A 12 16.42 11.77 11.12
N LEU A 13 15.47 12.52 11.67
CA LEU A 13 14.34 11.95 12.41
C LEU A 13 13.24 11.54 11.42
N LEU A 14 12.96 10.25 11.36
CA LEU A 14 11.92 9.67 10.53
C LEU A 14 10.73 9.23 11.41
N ILE A 15 9.60 9.91 11.25
CA ILE A 15 8.38 9.66 12.01
C ILE A 15 7.46 8.74 11.20
N THR A 16 7.10 7.60 11.81
CA THR A 16 6.26 6.56 11.20
C THR A 16 5.19 6.05 12.17
N SER A 17 4.39 5.05 11.76
CA SER A 17 3.36 4.40 12.57
C SER A 17 3.13 2.97 12.10
N SER A 18 3.13 2.05 13.05
CA SER A 18 2.72 0.65 12.86
C SER A 18 1.23 0.49 12.57
N GLY A 19 0.44 1.58 12.62
CA GLY A 19 -0.98 1.58 12.26
C GLY A 19 -1.26 1.45 10.75
N GLY A 20 -0.25 1.55 9.88
CA GLY A 20 -0.42 1.35 8.44
C GLY A 20 0.88 1.00 7.73
N GLY A 21 0.93 -0.19 7.09
CA GLY A 21 2.13 -0.69 6.42
C GLY A 21 2.64 0.21 5.29
N GLY A 22 1.72 0.87 4.55
CA GLY A 22 2.08 1.80 3.48
C GLY A 22 2.87 3.02 3.99
N HIS A 23 2.57 3.52 5.18
CA HIS A 23 3.32 4.65 5.73
C HIS A 23 4.75 4.25 6.14
N ILE A 24 4.93 3.04 6.69
CA ILE A 24 6.27 2.50 7.01
C ILE A 24 7.07 2.32 5.73
N GLN A 25 6.47 1.75 4.69
CA GLN A 25 7.16 1.53 3.41
C GLN A 25 7.52 2.86 2.74
N ALA A 26 6.64 3.87 2.76
CA ALA A 26 6.95 5.21 2.27
C ALA A 26 8.08 5.89 3.07
N ALA A 27 8.08 5.72 4.40
CA ALA A 27 9.15 6.21 5.27
C ALA A 27 10.50 5.56 4.92
N ASN A 28 10.51 4.23 4.73
CA ASN A 28 11.69 3.48 4.32
C ASN A 28 12.20 3.93 2.94
N ALA A 29 11.31 4.19 1.98
CA ALA A 29 11.70 4.72 0.67
C ALA A 29 12.37 6.10 0.78
N LYS A 30 11.83 7.01 1.59
CA LYS A 30 12.46 8.31 1.86
C LYS A 30 13.80 8.19 2.60
N ALA A 31 13.92 7.23 3.52
CA ALA A 31 15.18 6.91 4.19
C ALA A 31 16.26 6.44 3.20
N VAL A 32 15.93 5.52 2.29
CA VAL A 32 16.85 5.03 1.26
C VAL A 32 17.31 6.18 0.36
N LYS A 33 16.37 7.02 -0.11
CA LYS A 33 16.71 8.22 -0.90
C LYS A 33 17.63 9.18 -0.14
N ALA A 34 17.36 9.43 1.13
CA ALA A 34 18.19 10.31 1.96
C ALA A 34 19.61 9.74 2.17
N LEU A 35 19.75 8.43 2.34
CA LEU A 35 21.05 7.75 2.44
C LEU A 35 21.81 7.73 1.11
N SER A 36 21.11 7.67 -0.03
CA SER A 36 21.79 7.79 -1.33
C SER A 36 22.33 9.19 -1.59
N GLU A 37 21.67 10.22 -1.04
CA GLU A 37 22.10 11.62 -1.12
C GLU A 37 23.24 11.93 -0.12
N ASP A 38 23.19 11.32 1.08
CA ASP A 38 24.21 11.45 2.13
C ASP A 38 24.46 10.09 2.81
N PRO A 39 25.48 9.32 2.36
CA PRO A 39 25.79 8.00 2.92
C PRO A 39 26.19 8.01 4.40
N ASN A 40 26.57 9.17 4.95
CA ASN A 40 26.93 9.33 6.36
C ASN A 40 25.75 9.77 7.23
N LEU A 41 24.55 9.90 6.67
CA LEU A 41 23.34 10.27 7.39
C LEU A 41 22.95 9.19 8.41
N GLU A 42 22.76 9.59 9.67
CA GLU A 42 22.23 8.72 10.71
C GLU A 42 20.70 8.84 10.76
N ILE A 43 20.00 7.71 10.63
CA ILE A 43 18.53 7.68 10.66
C ILE A 43 18.03 7.29 12.05
N ILE A 44 17.18 8.15 12.60
CA ILE A 44 16.50 7.95 13.87
C ILE A 44 15.03 7.73 13.56
N GLN A 45 14.59 6.48 13.55
CA GLN A 45 13.19 6.15 13.31
C GLN A 45 12.39 6.12 14.61
N LYS A 46 11.21 6.74 14.60
CA LYS A 46 10.25 6.71 15.72
C LYS A 46 8.85 6.37 15.24
N ASP A 47 8.25 5.38 15.89
CA ASP A 47 6.85 5.04 15.72
C ASP A 47 5.99 5.88 16.67
N ILE A 48 5.11 6.71 16.11
CA ILE A 48 4.30 7.63 16.91
C ILE A 48 3.36 6.89 17.88
N LEU A 49 2.82 5.72 17.50
CA LEU A 49 1.93 4.96 18.35
C LEU A 49 2.71 4.17 19.43
N ILE A 50 3.80 3.53 19.04
CA ILE A 50 4.54 2.62 19.94
C ILE A 50 5.51 3.41 20.83
N ASP A 51 6.30 4.32 20.26
CA ASP A 51 7.38 5.01 20.96
C ASP A 51 6.92 6.27 21.70
N TRP A 52 5.91 6.98 21.17
CA TRP A 52 5.47 8.26 21.72
C TRP A 52 4.15 8.18 22.51
N VAL A 53 3.10 7.57 21.95
CA VAL A 53 1.85 7.31 22.68
C VAL A 53 2.07 6.24 23.76
N GLY A 54 2.87 5.23 23.47
CA GLY A 54 3.39 4.27 24.44
C GLY A 54 3.08 2.82 24.08
N ARG A 55 4.06 1.95 24.34
CA ARG A 55 4.10 0.57 23.83
C ARG A 55 2.83 -0.26 24.06
N ARG A 56 2.19 -0.13 25.23
CA ARG A 56 0.97 -0.90 25.54
C ARG A 56 -0.24 -0.41 24.74
N PHE A 57 -0.52 0.90 24.78
CA PHE A 57 -1.64 1.50 24.06
C PHE A 57 -1.45 1.42 22.55
N GLY A 58 -0.25 1.76 22.06
CA GLY A 58 0.10 1.68 20.63
C GLY A 58 -0.12 0.26 20.08
N LYS A 59 0.38 -0.77 20.76
CA LYS A 59 0.15 -2.17 20.35
C LYS A 59 -1.33 -2.56 20.36
N CYS A 60 -2.11 -2.06 21.32
CA CYS A 60 -3.56 -2.31 21.37
C CYS A 60 -4.27 -1.73 20.14
N PHE A 61 -3.99 -0.47 19.79
CA PHE A 61 -4.58 0.16 18.60
C PHE A 61 -4.15 -0.54 17.31
N VAL A 62 -2.87 -0.90 17.18
CA VAL A 62 -2.35 -1.66 16.04
C VAL A 62 -3.03 -3.03 15.94
N HIS A 63 -3.20 -3.73 17.05
CA HIS A 63 -3.89 -5.02 17.06
C HIS A 63 -5.36 -4.88 16.64
N LEU A 64 -6.09 -3.93 17.23
CA LEU A 64 -7.50 -3.68 16.91
C LEU A 64 -7.67 -3.29 15.44
N TRP A 65 -6.78 -2.46 14.91
CA TRP A 65 -6.74 -2.09 13.49
C TRP A 65 -6.55 -3.33 12.60
N ASN A 66 -5.50 -4.11 12.84
CA ASN A 66 -5.18 -5.29 12.04
C ASN A 66 -6.29 -6.35 12.08
N VAL A 67 -6.87 -6.63 13.25
CA VAL A 67 -8.00 -7.57 13.39
C VAL A 67 -9.22 -7.07 12.62
N SER A 68 -9.47 -5.76 12.64
CA SER A 68 -10.58 -5.16 11.89
C SER A 68 -10.38 -5.26 10.38
N GLN A 69 -9.14 -5.10 9.89
CA GLN A 69 -8.81 -5.35 8.49
C GLN A 69 -8.99 -6.81 8.09
N LYS A 70 -8.43 -7.78 8.84
CA LYS A 70 -8.59 -9.22 8.57
C LYS A 70 -10.06 -9.66 8.47
N LYS A 71 -10.94 -9.02 9.25
CA LYS A 71 -12.38 -9.30 9.30
C LYS A 71 -13.24 -8.48 8.32
N GLY A 72 -12.66 -7.55 7.56
CA GLY A 72 -13.45 -6.63 6.73
C GLY A 72 -14.42 -5.74 7.54
N ASN A 73 -14.12 -5.46 8.82
CA ASN A 73 -15.03 -4.74 9.72
C ASN A 73 -15.00 -3.22 9.46
N LEU A 74 -15.75 -2.80 8.43
CA LEU A 74 -15.84 -1.39 8.04
C LEU A 74 -16.34 -0.46 9.15
N ARG A 75 -17.24 -0.94 10.03
CA ARG A 75 -17.77 -0.11 11.13
C ARG A 75 -16.65 0.26 12.09
N MET A 76 -15.85 -0.73 12.50
CA MET A 76 -14.71 -0.49 13.40
C MET A 76 -13.61 0.32 12.72
N LEU A 77 -13.26 0.02 11.46
CA LEU A 77 -12.27 0.79 10.71
C LEU A 77 -12.70 2.26 10.57
N SER A 78 -13.98 2.50 10.24
CA SER A 78 -14.56 3.85 10.15
C SER A 78 -14.56 4.56 11.50
N PHE A 79 -14.90 3.85 12.58
CA PHE A 79 -14.83 4.39 13.95
C PHE A 79 -13.41 4.83 14.29
N LEU A 80 -12.40 3.97 14.12
CA LEU A 80 -11.00 4.31 14.39
C LEU A 80 -10.53 5.50 13.55
N SER A 81 -10.87 5.50 12.25
CA SER A 81 -10.52 6.56 11.30
C SER A 81 -11.11 7.92 11.68
N LYS A 82 -12.40 7.94 12.05
CA LYS A 82 -13.12 9.17 12.41
C LYS A 82 -12.63 9.76 13.73
N ASN A 83 -12.08 8.94 14.62
CA ASN A 83 -11.58 9.35 15.92
C ASN A 83 -10.10 9.74 15.93
N ILE A 84 -9.41 9.74 14.78
CA ILE A 84 -8.04 10.25 14.66
C ILE A 84 -7.89 11.67 15.27
N PRO A 85 -8.76 12.66 14.99
CA PRO A 85 -8.64 13.99 15.59
C PRO A 85 -8.75 14.00 17.12
N VAL A 86 -9.58 13.11 17.67
CA VAL A 86 -9.73 12.97 19.13
C VAL A 86 -8.47 12.37 19.74
N ALA A 87 -7.89 11.36 19.09
CA ALA A 87 -6.62 10.78 19.50
C ALA A 87 -5.48 11.82 19.46
N ASP A 88 -5.44 12.66 18.43
CA ASP A 88 -4.46 13.74 18.30
C ASP A 88 -4.55 14.75 19.45
N ILE A 89 -5.76 15.07 19.93
CA ILE A 89 -5.96 15.95 21.10
C ILE A 89 -5.52 15.24 22.37
N LEU A 90 -5.98 14.00 22.58
CA LEU A 90 -5.72 13.24 23.81
C LEU A 90 -4.21 12.99 24.02
N PHE A 91 -3.49 12.64 22.95
CA PHE A 91 -2.07 12.32 23.01
C PHE A 91 -1.16 13.49 22.66
N TRP A 92 -1.73 14.69 22.46
CA TRP A 92 -0.99 15.88 22.02
C TRP A 92 0.23 16.17 22.90
N VAL A 93 0.02 16.24 24.23
CA VAL A 93 1.07 16.57 25.21
C VAL A 93 2.17 15.50 25.21
N LEU A 94 1.79 14.23 25.13
CA LEU A 94 2.76 13.12 25.11
C LEU A 94 3.63 13.17 23.85
N ILE A 95 2.99 13.34 22.68
CA ILE A 95 3.68 13.47 21.39
C ILE A 95 4.61 14.68 21.42
N PHE A 96 4.14 15.84 21.90
CA PHE A 96 4.94 17.06 22.01
C PHE A 96 6.20 16.85 22.86
N ILE A 97 6.06 16.31 24.08
CA ILE A 97 7.19 16.10 24.99
C ILE A 97 8.20 15.12 24.37
N LYS A 98 7.71 14.03 23.77
CA LYS A 98 8.57 12.99 23.18
C LYS A 98 9.28 13.47 21.93
N ALA A 99 8.59 14.21 21.06
CA ALA A 99 9.19 14.84 19.89
C ALA A 99 10.26 15.86 20.32
N LEU A 100 9.95 16.75 21.27
CA LEU A 100 10.89 17.76 21.77
C LEU A 100 12.14 17.10 22.36
N ARG A 101 11.97 16.10 23.21
CA ARG A 101 13.07 15.36 23.81
C ARG A 101 13.92 14.65 22.76
N THR A 102 13.29 14.06 21.75
CA THR A 102 14.00 13.36 20.65
C THR A 102 14.82 14.36 19.85
N ILE A 103 14.22 15.47 19.41
CA ILE A 103 14.90 16.50 18.61
C ILE A 103 16.11 17.07 19.37
N LEU A 104 15.94 17.41 20.65
CA LEU A 104 17.01 17.99 21.47
C LEU A 104 18.11 16.99 21.84
N ARG A 105 17.74 15.78 22.27
CA ARG A 105 18.71 14.78 22.73
C ARG A 105 19.57 14.28 21.57
N GLU A 106 18.93 14.04 20.44
CA GLU A 106 19.59 13.45 19.30
C GLU A 106 20.31 14.48 18.44
N ASP A 107 20.07 15.78 18.65
CA ASP A 107 20.61 16.88 17.84
C ASP A 107 20.21 16.76 16.35
N VAL A 108 18.92 16.52 16.10
CA VAL A 108 18.35 16.27 14.76
C VAL A 108 18.62 17.44 13.80
N ASP A 109 18.85 17.15 12.52
CA ASP A 109 19.07 18.13 11.44
C ASP A 109 17.91 18.19 10.43
N ARG A 110 17.22 17.07 10.22
CA ARG A 110 16.10 16.94 9.28
C ARG A 110 14.99 16.10 9.90
N ILE A 111 13.74 16.43 9.61
CA ILE A 111 12.57 15.67 10.10
C ILE A 111 11.66 15.33 8.93
N ILE A 112 11.39 14.05 8.72
CA ILE A 112 10.40 13.55 7.77
C ILE A 112 9.28 12.87 8.54
N ASP A 113 8.04 13.22 8.22
CA ASP A 113 6.83 12.66 8.80
C ASP A 113 5.89 12.14 7.72
N THR A 114 5.57 10.85 7.82
CA THR A 114 4.72 10.10 6.88
C THR A 114 3.33 9.80 7.44
N GLN A 115 3.04 10.25 8.66
CA GLN A 115 1.82 9.90 9.39
C GLN A 115 0.77 10.98 9.29
N PRO A 116 -0.53 10.68 9.39
CA PRO A 116 -1.56 11.73 9.45
C PRO A 116 -1.74 12.35 10.85
N VAL A 117 -1.10 11.80 11.88
CA VAL A 117 -1.27 12.15 13.29
C VAL A 117 -0.10 12.98 13.86
N GLY A 118 -0.35 13.73 14.92
CA GLY A 118 0.70 14.39 15.70
C GLY A 118 1.38 15.59 15.03
N THR A 119 0.87 16.07 13.89
CA THR A 119 1.47 17.16 13.10
C THR A 119 1.71 18.41 13.94
N SER A 120 0.66 18.89 14.63
CA SER A 120 0.74 20.15 15.40
C SER A 120 1.69 20.01 16.61
N ALA A 121 1.64 18.89 17.32
CA ALA A 121 2.52 18.60 18.45
C ALA A 121 3.99 18.57 18.02
N THR A 122 4.29 17.92 16.88
CA THR A 122 5.65 17.85 16.32
C THR A 122 6.15 19.23 15.89
N ILE A 123 5.33 20.05 15.23
CA ILE A 123 5.71 21.42 14.83
C ILE A 123 5.96 22.31 16.06
N LYS A 124 5.14 22.21 17.11
CA LYS A 124 5.39 22.96 18.34
C LYS A 124 6.68 22.53 19.02
N ALA A 125 6.95 21.22 19.08
CA ALA A 125 8.20 20.69 19.61
C ALA A 125 9.39 21.22 18.82
N LEU A 126 9.31 21.20 17.48
CA LEU A 126 10.32 21.76 16.57
C LEU A 126 10.56 23.25 16.85
N LYS A 127 9.50 24.05 16.95
CA LYS A 127 9.58 25.49 17.24
C LYS A 127 10.32 25.78 18.54
N VAL A 128 10.05 24.99 19.58
CA VAL A 128 10.74 25.11 20.88
C VAL A 128 12.19 24.67 20.75
N ALA A 129 12.44 23.50 20.15
CA ALA A 129 13.79 22.98 19.94
C ALA A 129 14.69 23.93 19.12
N SER A 130 14.15 24.57 18.07
CA SER A 130 14.89 25.56 17.28
C SER A 130 15.36 26.76 18.08
N ARG A 131 14.66 27.13 19.16
CA ARG A 131 15.11 28.22 20.05
C ARG A 131 16.32 27.82 20.89
N PHE A 132 16.40 26.54 21.27
CA PHE A 132 17.51 26.01 22.07
C PHE A 132 18.73 25.63 21.22
N THR A 133 18.49 25.10 20.01
CA THR A 133 19.56 24.60 19.14
C THR A 133 20.05 25.65 18.14
N GLY A 134 19.27 26.70 17.87
CA GLY A 134 19.53 27.65 16.80
C GLY A 134 19.33 27.08 15.38
N LYS A 135 18.99 25.79 15.23
CA LYS A 135 18.81 25.13 13.93
C LYS A 135 17.48 25.54 13.30
N LYS A 136 17.52 25.95 12.02
CA LYS A 136 16.34 26.25 11.20
C LYS A 136 15.85 24.99 10.48
N ILE A 137 15.23 24.10 11.23
CA ILE A 137 14.72 22.82 10.72
C ILE A 137 13.24 23.02 10.33
N LYS A 138 12.82 22.39 9.23
CA LYS A 138 11.41 22.27 8.84
C LYS A 138 10.95 20.82 8.99
N LEU A 139 9.66 20.64 9.25
CA LEU A 139 8.99 19.35 9.19
C LEU A 139 8.60 19.05 7.73
N GLU A 140 9.25 18.06 7.11
CA GLU A 140 8.83 17.53 5.81
C GLU A 140 7.68 16.56 6.01
N LYS A 141 6.46 17.00 5.67
CA LYS A 141 5.26 16.20 5.77
C LYS A 141 5.00 15.53 4.43
N VAL A 142 5.23 14.22 4.36
CA VAL A 142 5.02 13.44 3.13
C VAL A 142 3.61 12.86 3.14
N ILE A 143 2.80 13.26 2.17
CA ILE A 143 1.48 12.67 1.95
C ILE A 143 1.67 11.29 1.32
N THR A 144 1.34 10.24 2.05
CA THR A 144 1.46 8.84 1.59
C THR A 144 0.17 8.30 0.99
N GLU A 145 -0.73 9.19 0.58
CA GLU A 145 -2.02 8.90 -0.04
C GLU A 145 -2.13 9.73 -1.33
N LEU A 146 -2.99 9.33 -2.26
CA LEU A 146 -3.19 10.08 -3.49
C LEU A 146 -4.06 11.32 -3.19
N PRO A 147 -3.57 12.55 -3.46
CA PRO A 147 -4.20 13.79 -3.01
C PRO A 147 -5.54 14.01 -3.70
N THR A 148 -6.61 13.75 -2.96
CA THR A 148 -8.01 14.00 -3.33
C THR A 148 -8.73 14.71 -2.19
N GLU A 149 -9.90 15.29 -2.45
CA GLU A 149 -10.72 15.94 -1.40
C GLU A 149 -11.14 14.97 -0.26
N LYS A 150 -10.97 13.65 -0.46
CA LYS A 150 -11.27 12.62 0.56
C LYS A 150 -10.11 12.37 1.53
N VAL A 151 -8.89 12.85 1.27
CA VAL A 151 -7.69 12.67 2.12
C VAL A 151 -7.65 13.68 3.27
N LEU A 152 -8.77 13.83 3.97
CA LEU A 152 -8.95 14.87 5.00
C LEU A 152 -8.09 14.66 6.25
N HIS A 153 -7.65 13.44 6.50
CA HIS A 153 -6.88 13.05 7.69
C HIS A 153 -5.46 13.64 7.69
N PHE A 154 -4.86 13.88 6.52
CA PHE A 154 -3.62 14.67 6.41
C PHE A 154 -3.92 16.18 6.34
N PHE A 155 -4.94 16.58 5.60
CA PHE A 155 -5.18 18.00 5.28
C PHE A 155 -5.73 18.80 6.46
N LYS A 156 -6.67 18.22 7.24
CA LYS A 156 -7.27 18.93 8.39
C LYS A 156 -6.24 19.36 9.44
N PRO A 157 -5.31 18.49 9.89
CA PRO A 157 -4.24 18.89 10.80
C PRO A 157 -3.38 20.05 10.27
N ILE A 158 -3.05 20.04 8.97
CA ILE A 158 -2.27 21.10 8.33
C ILE A 158 -3.06 22.41 8.27
N LYS A 159 -4.34 22.34 7.87
CA LYS A 159 -5.27 23.48 7.79
C LYS A 159 -5.46 24.18 9.14
N GLY A 160 -5.38 23.41 10.23
CA GLY A 160 -5.49 23.91 11.60
C GLY A 160 -4.27 24.65 12.14
N LEU A 161 -3.13 24.63 11.42
CA LEU A 161 -1.91 25.33 11.84
C LEU A 161 -2.06 26.85 11.72
N SER A 162 -1.48 27.57 12.68
CA SER A 162 -1.26 29.02 12.57
C SER A 162 -0.26 29.33 11.45
N GLN A 163 -0.26 30.56 10.92
CA GLN A 163 0.69 30.95 9.87
C GLN A 163 2.15 30.75 10.32
N ALA A 164 2.47 31.11 11.57
CA ALA A 164 3.81 30.94 12.11
C ALA A 164 4.24 29.47 12.22
N ASP A 165 3.31 28.56 12.50
CA ASP A 165 3.60 27.13 12.55
C ASP A 165 3.67 26.53 11.14
N ARG A 166 2.84 27.01 10.21
CA ARG A 166 2.87 26.60 8.79
C ARG A 166 4.19 26.93 8.12
N ASN A 167 4.83 28.04 8.49
CA ASN A 167 6.18 28.40 8.00
C ASN A 167 7.27 27.37 8.38
N LEU A 168 7.01 26.51 9.38
CA LEU A 168 7.89 25.39 9.78
C LEU A 168 7.54 24.08 9.08
N LEU A 169 6.49 24.05 8.27
CA LEU A 169 6.06 22.90 7.49
C LEU A 169 6.63 23.01 6.07
N ARG A 170 7.02 21.87 5.51
CA ARG A 170 7.19 21.68 4.06
C ARG A 170 6.31 20.50 3.67
N LEU A 171 5.24 20.76 2.93
CA LEU A 171 4.37 19.69 2.44
C LEU A 171 5.02 19.04 1.22
N VAL A 172 5.12 17.71 1.21
CA VAL A 172 5.62 16.91 0.08
C VAL A 172 4.47 16.03 -0.40
N SER A 173 4.10 16.17 -1.67
CA SER A 173 2.95 15.48 -2.27
C SER A 173 3.19 15.21 -3.76
N THR A 174 2.30 14.46 -4.39
CA THR A 174 2.14 14.45 -5.85
C THR A 174 1.07 15.48 -6.28
N THR A 175 0.85 15.62 -7.58
CA THR A 175 -0.22 16.45 -8.16
C THR A 175 -1.60 15.96 -7.71
N PRO A 176 -2.46 16.86 -7.19
CA PRO A 176 -3.82 16.53 -6.79
C PRO A 176 -4.69 16.06 -7.96
N LEU A 177 -5.68 15.22 -7.66
CA LEU A 177 -6.80 15.00 -8.56
C LEU A 177 -7.73 16.21 -8.46
N LEU A 178 -7.81 16.96 -9.55
CA LEU A 178 -8.58 18.19 -9.64
C LEU A 178 -9.93 17.92 -10.29
N SER A 179 -10.97 18.60 -9.82
CA SER A 179 -12.20 18.77 -10.59
C SER A 179 -11.96 19.67 -11.81
N ALA A 180 -12.82 19.58 -12.83
CA ALA A 180 -12.64 20.29 -14.11
C ALA A 180 -12.29 21.78 -13.99
N ASP A 181 -12.87 22.49 -13.01
CA ASP A 181 -12.68 23.94 -12.82
C ASP A 181 -11.74 24.31 -11.65
N GLN A 182 -11.04 23.33 -11.08
CA GLN A 182 -10.20 23.55 -9.90
C GLN A 182 -8.72 23.64 -10.28
N THR A 183 -8.06 24.72 -9.88
CA THR A 183 -6.59 24.83 -9.98
C THR A 183 -5.91 24.12 -8.80
N PRO A 184 -4.63 23.71 -8.92
CA PRO A 184 -3.90 23.16 -7.79
C PRO A 184 -3.81 24.13 -6.61
N ASP A 185 -3.59 25.43 -6.86
CA ASP A 185 -3.60 26.46 -5.81
C ASP A 185 -4.94 26.51 -5.07
N ALA A 186 -6.06 26.52 -5.80
CA ALA A 186 -7.39 26.49 -5.20
C ALA A 186 -7.62 25.21 -4.37
N PHE A 187 -7.11 24.06 -4.84
CA PHE A 187 -7.16 22.80 -4.10
C PHE A 187 -6.39 22.88 -2.77
N TRP A 188 -5.13 23.32 -2.80
CA TRP A 188 -4.29 23.40 -1.59
C TRP A 188 -4.76 24.46 -0.62
N GLN A 189 -5.27 25.59 -1.13
CA GLN A 189 -5.81 26.65 -0.29
C GLN A 189 -7.09 26.19 0.41
N LYS A 190 -8.01 25.53 -0.31
CA LYS A 190 -9.23 24.95 0.25
C LYS A 190 -8.92 23.91 1.32
N ASN A 191 -8.00 22.99 1.05
CA ASN A 191 -7.78 21.81 1.87
C ASN A 191 -6.76 22.00 3.00
N CYS A 192 -5.70 22.79 2.77
CA CYS A 192 -4.57 22.97 3.70
C CYS A 192 -4.29 24.42 4.09
N LYS A 193 -4.94 25.42 3.45
CA LYS A 193 -4.55 26.84 3.50
C LYS A 193 -3.09 27.06 3.06
N LEU A 194 -2.64 26.29 2.08
CA LEU A 194 -1.32 26.45 1.47
C LEU A 194 -1.51 26.98 0.05
N GLN A 195 -0.61 27.86 -0.38
CA GLN A 195 -0.42 28.13 -1.80
C GLN A 195 0.25 26.93 -2.47
N GLU A 196 0.06 26.77 -3.77
CA GLU A 196 0.74 25.73 -4.53
C GLU A 196 2.26 25.82 -4.41
N SER A 197 2.81 27.04 -4.40
CA SER A 197 4.25 27.30 -4.24
C SER A 197 4.83 26.81 -2.90
N GLU A 198 3.99 26.58 -1.89
CA GLU A 198 4.38 26.03 -0.59
C GLU A 198 4.37 24.50 -0.56
N VAL A 199 3.91 23.85 -1.64
CA VAL A 199 3.87 22.40 -1.80
C VAL A 199 5.03 21.95 -2.68
N LEU A 200 5.83 21.03 -2.17
CA LEU A 200 6.86 20.35 -2.95
C LEU A 200 6.24 19.16 -3.66
N TYR A 201 6.13 19.25 -4.99
CA TYR A 201 5.79 18.10 -5.81
C TYR A 201 7.01 17.20 -5.99
N GLU A 202 6.88 15.95 -5.55
CA GLU A 202 7.85 14.88 -5.79
C GLU A 202 7.15 13.65 -6.37
N ASP A 203 7.93 12.78 -7.01
CA ASP A 203 7.50 11.43 -7.32
C ASP A 203 7.10 10.65 -6.06
N PHE A 204 6.31 9.61 -6.27
CA PHE A 204 5.87 8.71 -5.22
C PHE A 204 7.06 8.14 -4.42
N PRO A 205 6.93 7.97 -3.09
CA PRO A 205 7.97 7.34 -2.27
C PRO A 205 7.97 5.82 -2.46
N LEU A 206 8.35 5.36 -3.66
CA LEU A 206 8.31 3.95 -4.05
C LEU A 206 9.51 3.18 -3.54
N ARG A 207 9.33 1.85 -3.42
CA ARG A 207 10.42 0.91 -3.20
C ARG A 207 11.24 0.77 -4.49
N ALA A 208 12.55 0.53 -4.37
CA ALA A 208 13.49 0.60 -5.49
C ALA A 208 13.11 -0.28 -6.69
N THR A 209 12.56 -1.48 -6.44
CA THR A 209 12.19 -2.39 -7.53
C THR A 209 11.10 -1.82 -8.44
N PHE A 210 10.19 -0.99 -7.93
CA PHE A 210 9.16 -0.36 -8.76
C PHE A 210 9.75 0.64 -9.76
N GLU A 211 10.83 1.34 -9.41
CA GLU A 211 11.50 2.24 -10.34
C GLU A 211 12.15 1.48 -11.50
N VAL A 212 12.67 0.27 -11.25
CA VAL A 212 13.20 -0.60 -12.31
C VAL A 212 12.11 -0.98 -13.31
N PHE A 213 10.91 -1.33 -12.84
CA PHE A 213 9.80 -1.69 -13.72
C PHE A 213 9.11 -0.49 -14.37
N ARG A 214 9.12 0.69 -13.73
CA ARG A 214 8.66 1.94 -14.35
C ARG A 214 9.41 2.22 -15.66
N GLN A 215 10.71 1.94 -15.69
CA GLN A 215 11.55 2.13 -16.89
C GLN A 215 11.27 1.12 -18.00
N LYS A 216 10.47 0.07 -17.74
CA LYS A 216 10.14 -0.99 -18.69
C LYS A 216 8.71 -0.91 -19.23
N LEU A 217 7.96 0.16 -18.93
CA LEU A 217 6.55 0.25 -19.30
C LEU A 217 6.31 0.19 -20.82
N ASP A 218 7.22 0.75 -21.61
CA ASP A 218 7.13 0.77 -23.07
C ASP A 218 7.82 -0.43 -23.73
N ALA A 219 8.44 -1.31 -22.95
CA ALA A 219 9.11 -2.50 -23.46
C ALA A 219 8.10 -3.64 -23.70
N PRO A 220 8.32 -4.50 -24.71
CA PRO A 220 7.55 -5.72 -24.90
C PRO A 220 7.57 -6.59 -23.64
N ILE A 221 6.48 -7.31 -23.38
CA ILE A 221 6.42 -8.27 -22.27
C ILE A 221 7.36 -9.43 -22.57
N GLU A 222 8.39 -9.58 -21.75
CA GLU A 222 9.36 -10.65 -21.83
C GLU A 222 9.04 -11.79 -20.85
N ARG A 223 9.65 -12.95 -21.09
CA ARG A 223 9.67 -14.06 -20.13
C ARG A 223 10.32 -13.57 -18.84
N MET A 224 9.70 -13.90 -17.71
CA MET A 224 10.17 -13.46 -16.40
C MET A 224 10.16 -14.60 -15.39
N ASN A 225 11.06 -14.52 -14.42
CA ASN A 225 11.11 -15.45 -13.30
C ASN A 225 10.74 -14.72 -12.01
N ILE A 226 9.81 -15.30 -11.26
CA ILE A 226 9.42 -14.84 -9.93
C ILE A 226 9.98 -15.81 -8.90
N GLU A 227 10.70 -15.29 -7.92
CA GLU A 227 11.22 -16.07 -6.80
C GLU A 227 10.40 -15.82 -5.54
N ILE A 228 9.51 -16.75 -5.21
CA ILE A 228 8.67 -16.68 -4.01
C ILE A 228 9.51 -17.16 -2.82
N LYS A 229 9.75 -16.29 -1.85
CA LYS A 229 10.45 -16.66 -0.61
C LYS A 229 9.52 -17.43 0.30
N VAL A 230 10.02 -18.52 0.88
CA VAL A 230 9.28 -19.35 1.84
C VAL A 230 10.01 -19.35 3.18
N LYS A 231 9.25 -19.21 4.27
CA LYS A 231 9.81 -19.05 5.61
C LYS A 231 10.13 -20.39 6.27
N ASN A 232 9.38 -21.43 5.90
CA ASN A 232 9.49 -22.76 6.49
C ASN A 232 8.97 -23.84 5.53
N TYR A 233 9.14 -25.09 5.95
CA TYR A 233 8.70 -26.26 5.18
C TYR A 233 7.19 -26.31 4.97
N ILE A 234 6.38 -25.90 5.97
CA ILE A 234 4.92 -25.94 5.87
C ILE A 234 4.43 -25.00 4.78
N GLU A 235 4.93 -23.76 4.76
CA GLU A 235 4.65 -22.80 3.70
C GLU A 235 5.02 -23.40 2.35
N LYS A 236 6.26 -23.83 2.18
CA LYS A 236 6.75 -24.43 0.94
C LYS A 236 5.88 -25.58 0.45
N PHE A 237 5.49 -26.48 1.35
CA PHE A 237 4.63 -27.61 1.05
C PHE A 237 3.26 -27.14 0.53
N LEU A 238 2.59 -26.21 1.23
CA LEU A 238 1.26 -25.73 0.83
C LEU A 238 1.28 -25.04 -0.54
N ILE A 239 2.32 -24.24 -0.83
CA ILE A 239 2.46 -23.60 -2.14
C ILE A 239 2.70 -24.64 -3.23
N ALA A 240 3.69 -25.53 -3.03
CA ALA A 240 4.05 -26.56 -4.01
C ALA A 240 2.90 -27.53 -4.28
N ASP A 241 2.13 -27.90 -3.26
CA ASP A 241 0.99 -28.81 -3.41
C ASP A 241 -0.17 -28.18 -4.19
N THR A 242 -0.37 -26.86 -4.03
CA THR A 242 -1.36 -26.12 -4.82
C THR A 242 -0.93 -26.00 -6.29
N ILE A 243 0.35 -25.74 -6.55
CA ILE A 243 0.90 -25.63 -7.92
C ILE A 243 0.68 -26.92 -8.72
N LYS A 244 0.83 -28.10 -8.09
CA LYS A 244 0.63 -29.41 -8.73
C LYS A 244 -0.79 -29.66 -9.25
N ARG A 245 -1.77 -28.86 -8.84
CA ARG A 245 -3.16 -28.98 -9.29
C ARG A 245 -3.34 -28.52 -10.74
N GLY A 246 -2.53 -27.58 -11.19
CA GLY A 246 -2.49 -27.14 -12.58
C GLY A 246 -1.22 -27.61 -13.29
N ASN A 247 -1.08 -27.19 -14.55
CA ASN A 247 0.05 -27.53 -15.40
C ASN A 247 1.17 -26.47 -15.38
N LEU A 248 1.72 -26.20 -14.18
CA LEU A 248 2.86 -25.30 -14.00
C LEU A 248 4.06 -26.06 -13.43
N HIS A 249 5.18 -25.98 -14.13
CA HIS A 249 6.47 -26.38 -13.59
C HIS A 249 7.03 -25.27 -12.70
N ALA A 250 7.44 -25.62 -11.49
CA ALA A 250 8.10 -24.72 -10.55
C ALA A 250 9.38 -25.36 -10.01
N GLU A 251 10.45 -24.58 -9.93
CA GLU A 251 11.71 -25.02 -9.35
C GLU A 251 11.67 -24.80 -7.84
N ILE A 252 11.78 -25.89 -7.07
CA ILE A 252 11.64 -25.86 -5.62
C ILE A 252 13.02 -25.90 -4.96
N PHE A 253 13.39 -24.80 -4.29
CA PHE A 253 14.64 -24.68 -3.55
C PHE A 253 14.41 -24.86 -2.04
N ARG A 254 15.47 -24.66 -1.25
CA ARG A 254 15.40 -24.76 0.21
C ARG A 254 14.47 -23.68 0.79
N ASP A 255 14.69 -22.44 0.39
CA ASP A 255 14.16 -21.19 0.93
C ASP A 255 13.33 -20.37 -0.07
N LYS A 256 13.16 -20.88 -1.30
CA LYS A 256 12.33 -20.25 -2.33
C LYS A 256 11.68 -21.26 -3.28
N ILE A 257 10.66 -20.79 -4.01
CA ILE A 257 10.06 -21.47 -5.16
C ILE A 257 10.16 -20.50 -6.35
N ALA A 258 10.80 -20.91 -7.43
CA ALA A 258 10.91 -20.11 -8.64
C ALA A 258 9.86 -20.53 -9.67
N ILE A 259 9.19 -19.53 -10.24
CA ILE A 259 8.12 -19.70 -11.23
C ILE A 259 8.49 -18.88 -12.45
N THR A 260 8.54 -19.53 -13.60
CA THR A 260 8.60 -18.84 -14.89
C THR A 260 7.20 -18.42 -15.33
N ILE A 261 7.06 -17.15 -15.68
CA ILE A 261 5.92 -16.58 -16.39
C ILE A 261 6.33 -16.33 -17.83
N GLU A 262 5.65 -16.98 -18.76
CA GLU A 262 5.82 -16.80 -20.19
C GLU A 262 5.05 -15.56 -20.68
N PRO A 263 5.46 -14.91 -21.78
CA PRO A 263 4.72 -13.76 -22.34
C PRO A 263 3.25 -14.07 -22.66
N THR A 264 2.93 -15.31 -23.00
CA THR A 264 1.58 -15.77 -23.34
C THR A 264 0.69 -16.11 -22.14
N ASP A 265 1.24 -16.16 -20.92
CA ASP A 265 0.46 -16.45 -19.72
C ASP A 265 -0.52 -15.30 -19.41
N LYS A 266 -1.72 -15.65 -18.92
CA LYS A 266 -2.64 -14.67 -18.32
C LYS A 266 -2.38 -14.58 -16.83
N VAL A 267 -1.88 -13.44 -16.37
CA VAL A 267 -1.42 -13.26 -14.99
C VAL A 267 -2.40 -12.41 -14.20
N SER A 268 -2.79 -12.92 -13.04
CA SER A 268 -3.62 -12.20 -12.07
C SER A 268 -2.97 -12.18 -10.70
N THR A 269 -3.11 -11.07 -9.99
CA THR A 269 -2.59 -10.93 -8.62
C THR A 269 -3.70 -10.49 -7.67
N ILE A 270 -3.93 -11.23 -6.59
CA ILE A 270 -4.78 -10.83 -5.47
C ILE A 270 -3.88 -10.37 -4.33
N LEU A 271 -3.91 -9.07 -4.00
CA LEU A 271 -3.21 -8.46 -2.87
C LEU A 271 -4.15 -7.52 -2.10
N LEU A 272 -4.90 -8.07 -1.13
CA LEU A 272 -5.84 -7.27 -0.31
C LEU A 272 -5.16 -6.59 0.89
N GLY A 273 -3.88 -6.23 0.75
CA GLY A 273 -3.03 -5.67 1.81
C GLY A 273 -2.29 -6.73 2.64
N SER A 274 -1.48 -6.29 3.61
CA SER A 274 -0.71 -7.18 4.51
C SER A 274 -1.57 -7.88 5.56
N GLN A 275 -2.77 -7.36 5.81
CA GLN A 275 -3.82 -7.94 6.65
C GLN A 275 -5.07 -8.19 5.79
N PRO A 276 -4.99 -9.12 4.81
CA PRO A 276 -6.05 -9.31 3.84
C PRO A 276 -7.34 -9.80 4.49
N THR A 277 -8.48 -9.38 3.92
CA THR A 277 -9.79 -9.90 4.31
C THR A 277 -9.87 -11.37 3.92
N GLU A 278 -9.84 -12.24 4.92
CA GLU A 278 -9.65 -13.68 4.73
C GLU A 278 -10.81 -14.33 3.97
N GLU A 279 -12.04 -13.94 4.30
CA GLU A 279 -13.25 -14.43 3.62
C GLU A 279 -13.25 -14.03 2.14
N ALA A 280 -12.98 -12.75 1.84
CA ALA A 280 -12.97 -12.25 0.47
C ALA A 280 -11.89 -12.93 -0.37
N THR A 281 -10.68 -13.11 0.18
CA THR A 281 -9.57 -13.78 -0.52
C THR A 281 -9.95 -15.19 -0.95
N ILE A 282 -10.52 -15.99 -0.03
CA ILE A 282 -10.96 -17.36 -0.32
C ILE A 282 -12.08 -17.36 -1.36
N LYS A 283 -13.04 -16.43 -1.26
CA LYS A 283 -14.14 -16.34 -2.22
C LYS A 283 -13.64 -15.97 -3.63
N TYR A 284 -12.73 -15.01 -3.77
CA TYR A 284 -12.13 -14.70 -5.07
C TYR A 284 -11.43 -15.92 -5.68
N VAL A 285 -10.66 -16.66 -4.88
CA VAL A 285 -10.01 -17.92 -5.34
C VAL A 285 -11.04 -18.90 -5.89
N LYS A 286 -12.17 -19.10 -5.20
CA LYS A 286 -13.26 -19.96 -5.68
C LYS A 286 -13.87 -19.44 -6.98
N SER A 287 -14.19 -18.15 -7.04
CA SER A 287 -14.75 -17.52 -8.24
C SER A 287 -13.81 -17.60 -9.44
N PHE A 288 -12.49 -17.54 -9.22
CA PHE A 288 -11.49 -17.78 -10.27
C PHE A 288 -11.55 -19.21 -10.81
N ILE A 289 -11.63 -20.22 -9.94
CA ILE A 289 -11.75 -21.63 -10.35
C ILE A 289 -13.06 -21.84 -11.14
N GLU A 290 -14.17 -21.34 -10.61
CA GLU A 290 -15.49 -21.44 -11.24
C GLU A 290 -15.53 -20.77 -12.61
N MET A 291 -14.96 -19.55 -12.72
CA MET A 291 -14.90 -18.82 -13.98
C MET A 291 -13.96 -19.46 -14.99
N ALA A 292 -12.82 -20.01 -14.55
CA ALA A 292 -11.94 -20.78 -15.41
C ALA A 292 -12.67 -22.00 -15.97
N ASN A 293 -13.28 -22.84 -15.13
CA ASN A 293 -14.07 -23.99 -15.56
C ASN A 293 -15.16 -23.62 -16.57
N LYS A 294 -15.90 -22.54 -16.31
CA LYS A 294 -16.93 -22.04 -17.22
C LYS A 294 -16.36 -21.59 -18.56
N ALA A 295 -15.19 -20.95 -18.55
CA ALA A 295 -14.54 -20.45 -19.75
C ALA A 295 -13.97 -21.58 -20.62
N GLY A 296 -13.52 -22.68 -20.01
CA GLY A 296 -12.82 -23.76 -20.71
C GLY A 296 -11.38 -23.39 -21.07
N ASP A 297 -10.65 -24.35 -21.65
CA ASP A 297 -9.28 -24.09 -22.14
C ASP A 297 -9.35 -23.13 -23.34
N ARG A 298 -8.59 -22.04 -23.26
CA ARG A 298 -8.51 -21.00 -24.29
C ARG A 298 -7.15 -20.96 -25.00
N GLY A 299 -6.30 -21.97 -24.79
CA GLY A 299 -4.97 -22.05 -25.38
C GLY A 299 -3.92 -21.20 -24.68
N PHE A 300 -4.24 -20.64 -23.51
CA PHE A 300 -3.31 -19.95 -22.64
C PHE A 300 -3.48 -20.39 -21.19
N ARG A 301 -2.38 -20.33 -20.44
CA ARG A 301 -2.34 -20.69 -19.03
C ARG A 301 -2.66 -19.47 -18.17
N HIS A 302 -3.51 -19.66 -17.17
CA HIS A 302 -3.80 -18.67 -16.15
C HIS A 302 -2.91 -18.88 -14.93
N LEU A 303 -2.24 -17.82 -14.48
CA LEU A 303 -1.47 -17.78 -13.24
C LEU A 303 -2.14 -16.80 -12.26
N LEU A 304 -2.64 -17.31 -11.15
CA LEU A 304 -3.24 -16.51 -10.09
C LEU A 304 -2.34 -16.50 -8.85
N PHE A 305 -1.64 -15.41 -8.63
CA PHE A 305 -0.84 -15.19 -7.43
C PHE A 305 -1.71 -14.62 -6.31
N VAL A 306 -1.77 -15.32 -5.17
CA VAL A 306 -2.67 -14.97 -4.05
C VAL A 306 -1.87 -14.65 -2.80
N PHE A 307 -1.78 -13.37 -2.47
CA PHE A 307 -1.09 -12.91 -1.28
C PHE A 307 -1.93 -13.16 -0.03
N CYS A 308 -1.39 -14.00 0.84
CA CYS A 308 -1.90 -14.29 2.17
C CYS A 308 -1.18 -13.44 3.23
N ASN A 309 -1.70 -13.47 4.46
CA ASN A 309 -1.07 -12.78 5.59
C ASN A 309 0.35 -13.34 5.88
N HIS A 310 1.10 -12.66 6.76
CA HIS A 310 2.48 -13.06 7.08
C HIS A 310 2.62 -14.40 7.84
N GLU A 311 1.52 -14.95 8.35
CA GLU A 311 1.51 -16.05 9.30
C GLU A 311 1.32 -17.41 8.59
N ALA A 312 2.40 -18.12 8.28
CA ALA A 312 2.32 -19.41 7.59
C ALA A 312 2.04 -20.61 8.51
N GLU A 313 2.50 -20.56 9.76
CA GLU A 313 2.62 -21.75 10.64
C GLU A 313 1.35 -22.09 11.42
N HIS A 314 0.39 -21.16 11.50
CA HIS A 314 -0.84 -21.42 12.25
C HIS A 314 -1.72 -22.42 11.51
N ARG A 315 -2.30 -23.38 12.26
CA ARG A 315 -3.27 -24.35 11.73
C ARG A 315 -4.47 -23.70 11.04
N ASN A 316 -4.76 -22.44 11.35
CA ASN A 316 -5.84 -21.66 10.75
C ASN A 316 -5.34 -20.47 9.92
N SER A 317 -4.10 -20.53 9.41
CA SER A 317 -3.57 -19.47 8.55
C SER A 317 -4.39 -19.29 7.27
N LEU A 318 -4.38 -18.08 6.72
CA LEU A 318 -5.06 -17.82 5.44
C LEU A 318 -4.45 -18.67 4.31
N LEU A 319 -3.13 -18.84 4.29
CA LEU A 319 -2.45 -19.71 3.32
C LEU A 319 -3.01 -21.13 3.33
N ARG A 320 -3.10 -21.74 4.52
CA ARG A 320 -3.67 -23.08 4.67
C ARG A 320 -5.14 -23.12 4.26
N ARG A 321 -5.93 -22.12 4.64
CA ARG A 321 -7.36 -22.08 4.27
C ARG A 321 -7.60 -21.91 2.78
N VAL A 322 -6.73 -21.15 2.09
CA VAL A 322 -6.76 -21.02 0.62
C VAL A 322 -6.35 -22.36 -0.01
N HIS A 323 -5.26 -22.96 0.44
CA HIS A 323 -4.85 -24.30 0.03
C HIS A 323 -5.99 -25.32 0.19
N ASP A 324 -6.58 -25.42 1.38
CA ASP A 324 -7.65 -26.38 1.68
C ASP A 324 -8.91 -26.09 0.86
N ALA A 325 -9.18 -24.82 0.52
CA ALA A 325 -10.28 -24.46 -0.37
C ALA A 325 -10.03 -24.96 -1.80
N ILE A 326 -8.78 -24.88 -2.29
CA ILE A 326 -8.39 -25.33 -3.63
C ILE A 326 -8.44 -26.87 -3.71
N GLN A 327 -7.89 -27.57 -2.72
CA GLN A 327 -7.87 -29.04 -2.70
C GLN A 327 -9.26 -29.68 -2.67
N LYS A 328 -10.29 -28.94 -2.23
CA LYS A 328 -11.68 -29.42 -2.20
C LYS A 328 -12.38 -29.41 -3.56
N PHE A 329 -11.83 -28.75 -4.58
CA PHE A 329 -12.41 -28.79 -5.92
C PHE A 329 -12.05 -30.11 -6.60
N THR A 330 -13.05 -30.92 -6.95
CA THR A 330 -12.85 -32.16 -7.71
C THR A 330 -12.60 -31.86 -9.19
N ASP A 331 -13.36 -30.93 -9.75
CA ASP A 331 -13.25 -30.45 -11.13
C ASP A 331 -12.37 -29.21 -11.19
N TYR A 332 -11.04 -29.40 -11.24
CA TYR A 332 -10.08 -28.30 -11.25
C TYR A 332 -9.46 -28.11 -12.65
N PRO A 333 -9.49 -26.88 -13.20
CA PRO A 333 -9.04 -26.65 -14.57
C PRO A 333 -7.52 -26.71 -14.66
N GLN A 334 -6.98 -27.62 -15.48
CA GLN A 334 -5.53 -27.84 -15.60
C GLN A 334 -4.75 -26.64 -16.16
N TYR A 335 -5.42 -25.75 -16.89
CA TYR A 335 -4.84 -24.50 -17.41
C TYR A 335 -4.82 -23.36 -16.38
N LEU A 336 -5.42 -23.54 -15.19
CA LEU A 336 -5.33 -22.59 -14.08
C LEU A 336 -4.31 -23.06 -13.06
N ASN A 337 -3.41 -22.16 -12.67
CA ASN A 337 -2.47 -22.39 -11.58
C ASN A 337 -2.69 -21.31 -10.53
N ILE A 338 -3.06 -21.72 -9.33
CA ILE A 338 -3.21 -20.81 -8.19
C ILE A 338 -2.00 -20.97 -7.29
N ILE A 339 -1.33 -19.85 -7.03
CA ILE A 339 -0.08 -19.78 -6.28
C ILE A 339 -0.32 -18.93 -5.03
N PRO A 340 -0.87 -19.53 -3.96
CA PRO A 340 -1.02 -18.83 -2.70
C PRO A 340 0.34 -18.69 -2.03
N MET A 341 0.63 -17.54 -1.45
CA MET A 341 1.92 -17.27 -0.80
C MET A 341 1.73 -16.32 0.36
N CYS A 342 2.54 -16.39 1.43
CA CYS A 342 2.54 -15.32 2.41
C CYS A 342 3.09 -14.02 1.80
N PHE A 343 2.82 -12.90 2.47
CA PHE A 343 3.27 -11.58 2.03
C PHE A 343 4.77 -11.54 1.67
N GLN A 344 5.09 -11.02 0.48
CA GLN A 344 6.43 -10.94 -0.10
C GLN A 344 6.94 -9.48 -0.16
N GLY A 345 8.24 -9.30 -0.44
CA GLY A 345 8.84 -7.98 -0.66
C GLY A 345 8.56 -7.40 -2.05
N ASP A 346 9.15 -6.23 -2.35
CA ASP A 346 8.99 -5.57 -3.65
C ASP A 346 9.62 -6.35 -4.82
N GLU A 347 10.59 -7.21 -4.53
CA GLU A 347 11.21 -8.12 -5.50
C GLU A 347 10.21 -9.11 -6.13
N VAL A 348 9.07 -9.35 -5.47
CA VAL A 348 7.97 -10.15 -6.02
C VAL A 348 6.77 -9.27 -6.41
N ILE A 349 6.41 -8.29 -5.58
CA ILE A 349 5.21 -7.48 -5.83
C ILE A 349 5.36 -6.60 -7.07
N ALA A 350 6.49 -5.91 -7.25
CA ALA A 350 6.69 -5.02 -8.40
C ALA A 350 6.62 -5.75 -9.75
N PRO A 351 7.36 -6.86 -9.97
CA PRO A 351 7.24 -7.61 -11.22
C PRO A 351 5.83 -8.17 -11.43
N LEU A 352 5.15 -8.63 -10.39
CA LEU A 352 3.77 -9.12 -10.52
C LEU A 352 2.79 -8.00 -10.87
N TYR A 353 2.91 -6.80 -10.28
CA TYR A 353 2.08 -5.65 -10.65
C TYR A 353 2.33 -5.21 -12.09
N TYR A 354 3.59 -5.20 -12.53
CA TYR A 354 3.97 -4.90 -13.91
C TYR A 354 3.37 -5.91 -14.89
N ARG A 355 3.47 -7.21 -14.58
CA ARG A 355 3.07 -8.30 -15.49
C ARG A 355 1.58 -8.62 -15.49
N SER A 356 0.87 -8.32 -14.41
CA SER A 356 -0.51 -8.76 -14.24
C SER A 356 -1.43 -8.12 -15.28
N ASP A 357 -2.16 -8.98 -16.00
CA ASP A 357 -3.30 -8.60 -16.81
C ASP A 357 -4.48 -8.10 -15.95
N ALA A 358 -4.55 -8.58 -14.70
CA ALA A 358 -5.54 -8.12 -13.72
C ALA A 358 -4.97 -8.12 -12.28
N THR A 359 -5.17 -7.03 -11.55
CA THR A 359 -4.83 -6.91 -10.13
C THR A 359 -6.09 -6.72 -9.30
N PHE A 360 -6.23 -7.48 -8.22
CA PHE A 360 -7.34 -7.40 -7.26
C PHE A 360 -6.76 -6.94 -5.93
N THR A 361 -7.06 -5.71 -5.55
CA THR A 361 -6.36 -5.03 -4.47
C THR A 361 -7.29 -4.21 -3.61
N ARG A 362 -6.83 -3.85 -2.41
CA ARG A 362 -7.36 -2.67 -1.72
C ARG A 362 -6.63 -1.42 -2.20
N SER A 363 -7.22 -0.25 -1.96
CA SER A 363 -6.66 1.03 -2.37
C SER A 363 -5.93 1.74 -1.21
N GLY A 364 -5.01 1.04 -0.54
CA GLY A 364 -4.11 1.68 0.43
C GLY A 364 -3.14 2.63 -0.26
N GLY A 365 -2.75 3.74 0.39
CA GLY A 365 -2.00 4.83 -0.26
C GLY A 365 -0.78 4.41 -1.06
N LEU A 366 0.19 3.74 -0.44
CA LEU A 366 1.39 3.29 -1.16
C LEU A 366 1.08 2.23 -2.23
N THR A 367 0.19 1.28 -1.95
CA THR A 367 -0.25 0.30 -2.96
C THR A 367 -0.83 0.99 -4.20
N SER A 368 -1.64 2.02 -4.01
CA SER A 368 -2.20 2.79 -5.11
C SER A 368 -1.12 3.57 -5.88
N MET A 369 -0.11 4.12 -5.21
CA MET A 369 1.03 4.77 -5.86
C MET A 369 1.89 3.77 -6.68
N GLU A 370 2.09 2.57 -6.14
CA GLU A 370 2.78 1.46 -6.81
C GLU A 370 2.03 1.02 -8.07
N LEU A 371 0.71 0.82 -7.98
CA LEU A 371 -0.15 0.49 -9.13
C LEU A 371 -0.17 1.63 -10.17
N MET A 372 -0.28 2.88 -9.74
CA MET A 372 -0.18 4.04 -10.63
C MET A 372 1.10 4.02 -11.45
N THR A 373 2.18 3.48 -10.87
CA THR A 373 3.50 3.49 -11.47
C THR A 373 3.74 2.35 -12.44
N VAL A 374 3.45 1.10 -12.06
CA VAL A 374 3.87 -0.06 -12.87
C VAL A 374 2.72 -0.86 -13.48
N ALA A 375 1.48 -0.70 -13.00
CA ALA A 375 0.38 -1.53 -13.49
C ALA A 375 -0.02 -1.14 -14.93
N GLN A 376 -0.10 -2.17 -15.78
CA GLN A 376 -0.52 -2.08 -17.18
C GLN A 376 -1.90 -2.71 -17.42
N GLY A 377 -2.23 -3.78 -16.69
CA GLY A 377 -3.52 -4.48 -16.80
C GLY A 377 -4.66 -3.81 -16.04
N GLN A 378 -5.77 -4.54 -15.94
CA GLN A 378 -6.97 -4.09 -15.21
C GLN A 378 -6.69 -3.99 -13.70
N ILE A 379 -7.24 -2.94 -13.08
CA ILE A 379 -7.16 -2.74 -11.63
C ILE A 379 -8.56 -2.86 -11.03
N TRP A 380 -8.73 -3.90 -10.22
CA TRP A 380 -9.96 -4.22 -9.51
C TRP A 380 -9.80 -3.90 -8.03
N ILE A 381 -10.60 -2.97 -7.53
CA ILE A 381 -10.56 -2.47 -6.15
C ILE A 381 -11.62 -3.20 -5.33
N HIS A 382 -11.18 -4.00 -4.37
CA HIS A 382 -12.04 -4.76 -3.48
C HIS A 382 -12.93 -3.84 -2.61
N SER A 383 -14.22 -4.16 -2.59
CA SER A 383 -15.22 -3.59 -1.69
C SER A 383 -15.76 -4.67 -0.74
N GLU A 384 -15.86 -4.33 0.54
CA GLU A 384 -16.45 -5.19 1.57
C GLU A 384 -18.00 -5.18 1.56
N ILE A 385 -18.62 -4.27 0.81
CA ILE A 385 -20.09 -4.25 0.64
C ILE A 385 -20.48 -5.39 -0.30
N LYS A 386 -21.50 -6.15 0.10
CA LYS A 386 -21.98 -7.35 -0.61
C LYS A 386 -23.30 -7.07 -1.34
N GLY A 387 -23.57 -7.84 -2.39
CA GLY A 387 -24.90 -7.94 -3.01
C GLY A 387 -25.38 -6.70 -3.77
N THR A 388 -24.46 -5.89 -4.32
CA THR A 388 -24.82 -4.72 -5.12
C THR A 388 -23.85 -4.49 -6.26
N LEU A 389 -24.37 -4.10 -7.43
CA LEU A 389 -23.61 -3.65 -8.59
C LEU A 389 -23.49 -2.12 -8.65
N ASP A 390 -24.13 -1.42 -7.71
CA ASP A 390 -24.10 0.04 -7.62
C ASP A 390 -22.70 0.52 -7.22
N ARG A 391 -22.05 1.20 -8.16
CA ARG A 391 -20.65 1.67 -8.02
C ARG A 391 -20.47 2.64 -6.86
N GLU A 392 -21.45 3.51 -6.60
CA GLU A 392 -21.36 4.46 -5.50
C GLU A 392 -21.43 3.73 -4.15
N LYS A 393 -22.33 2.75 -4.04
CA LYS A 393 -22.40 1.89 -2.86
C LYS A 393 -21.12 1.10 -2.68
N LEU A 394 -20.58 0.47 -3.73
CA LEU A 394 -19.32 -0.26 -3.65
C LEU A 394 -18.14 0.61 -3.20
N GLY A 395 -18.09 1.88 -3.63
CA GLY A 395 -17.10 2.84 -3.15
C GLY A 395 -17.18 3.11 -1.63
N ASN A 396 -18.29 2.78 -0.97
CA ASN A 396 -18.42 2.85 0.48
C ASN A 396 -17.84 1.63 1.21
N GLY A 397 -17.44 0.59 0.47
CA GLY A 397 -16.97 -0.70 0.98
C GLY A 397 -15.54 -0.72 1.52
N MET A 398 -15.00 0.45 1.87
CA MET A 398 -13.62 0.62 2.32
C MET A 398 -13.48 1.85 3.27
N PRO A 399 -12.40 1.93 4.07
CA PRO A 399 -12.08 3.10 4.89
C PRO A 399 -12.01 4.39 4.07
N ILE A 400 -12.32 5.53 4.70
CA ILE A 400 -12.51 6.80 3.99
C ILE A 400 -11.30 7.25 3.15
N TRP A 401 -10.07 7.01 3.61
CA TRP A 401 -8.88 7.37 2.86
C TRP A 401 -8.62 6.44 1.67
N GLU A 402 -8.92 5.15 1.81
CA GLU A 402 -8.85 4.19 0.70
C GLU A 402 -9.80 4.60 -0.43
N ARG A 403 -10.94 5.23 -0.10
CA ARG A 403 -11.87 5.79 -1.10
C ARG A 403 -11.25 6.93 -1.91
N GLY A 404 -10.37 7.72 -1.31
CA GLY A 404 -9.65 8.79 -1.99
C GLY A 404 -8.70 8.23 -3.03
N ASN A 405 -7.88 7.26 -2.64
CA ASN A 405 -6.96 6.59 -3.56
C ASN A 405 -7.69 5.79 -4.63
N ALA A 406 -8.78 5.13 -4.27
CA ALA A 406 -9.60 4.39 -5.22
C ALA A 406 -10.08 5.32 -6.31
N HIS A 407 -10.72 6.44 -5.93
CA HIS A 407 -11.20 7.43 -6.88
C HIS A 407 -10.07 7.94 -7.80
N TYR A 408 -8.89 8.19 -7.26
CA TYR A 408 -7.72 8.57 -8.06
C TYR A 408 -7.33 7.48 -9.09
N LEU A 409 -7.32 6.20 -8.69
CA LEU A 409 -7.06 5.08 -9.59
C LEU A 409 -8.17 4.91 -10.66
N GLN A 410 -9.43 5.17 -10.31
CA GLN A 410 -10.53 5.12 -11.28
C GLN A 410 -10.32 6.17 -12.38
N GLU A 411 -10.06 7.42 -11.98
CA GLU A 411 -9.88 8.54 -12.92
C GLU A 411 -8.60 8.41 -13.76
N LYS A 412 -7.50 7.91 -13.20
CA LYS A 412 -6.20 7.89 -13.89
C LYS A 412 -5.85 6.57 -14.57
N LYS A 413 -6.42 5.46 -14.13
CA LYS A 413 -6.09 4.11 -14.63
C LYS A 413 -7.34 3.28 -15.00
N GLY A 414 -8.54 3.87 -14.96
CA GLY A 414 -9.77 3.15 -15.29
C GLY A 414 -10.11 2.03 -14.31
N ALA A 415 -9.60 2.10 -13.07
CA ALA A 415 -9.85 1.08 -12.06
C ALA A 415 -11.36 0.93 -11.76
N GLN A 416 -11.78 -0.26 -11.33
CA GLN A 416 -13.18 -0.56 -11.07
C GLN A 416 -13.38 -1.26 -9.73
N PHE A 417 -14.51 -1.00 -9.07
CA PHE A 417 -14.84 -1.69 -7.83
C PHE A 417 -15.32 -3.11 -8.10
N ILE A 418 -14.97 -4.03 -7.20
CA ILE A 418 -15.36 -5.42 -7.31
C ILE A 418 -15.64 -6.03 -5.94
N THR A 419 -16.49 -7.05 -5.90
CA THR A 419 -16.68 -7.94 -4.75
C THR A 419 -16.56 -9.38 -5.25
N PRO A 420 -16.37 -10.37 -4.37
CA PRO A 420 -16.41 -11.76 -4.82
C PRO A 420 -17.76 -12.13 -5.45
N GLU A 421 -18.86 -11.56 -4.98
CA GLU A 421 -20.21 -11.80 -5.50
C GLU A 421 -20.44 -11.20 -6.90
N THR A 422 -19.78 -10.09 -7.23
CA THR A 422 -19.88 -9.44 -8.56
C THR A 422 -18.78 -9.87 -9.53
N PHE A 423 -17.91 -10.80 -9.10
CA PHE A 423 -16.72 -11.20 -9.86
C PHE A 423 -17.07 -11.76 -11.24
N ALA A 424 -18.06 -12.65 -11.31
CA ALA A 424 -18.45 -13.28 -12.56
C ALA A 424 -18.98 -12.26 -13.58
N ASP A 425 -19.73 -11.25 -13.11
CA ASP A 425 -20.31 -10.21 -13.96
C ASP A 425 -19.21 -9.33 -14.58
N PHE A 426 -18.27 -8.87 -13.74
CA PHE A 426 -17.24 -7.93 -14.17
C PHE A 426 -16.04 -8.57 -14.88
N CYS A 427 -15.69 -9.80 -14.52
CA CYS A 427 -14.51 -10.48 -15.06
C CYS A 427 -14.84 -11.49 -16.17
N SER A 428 -16.09 -11.61 -16.60
CA SER A 428 -16.47 -12.54 -17.68
C SER A 428 -15.62 -12.36 -18.95
N SER A 429 -15.48 -11.12 -19.43
CA SER A 429 -14.69 -10.77 -20.62
C SER A 429 -13.19 -11.01 -20.45
N TYR A 430 -12.68 -11.09 -19.21
CA TYR A 430 -11.28 -11.41 -18.95
C TYR A 430 -10.97 -12.88 -19.26
N PHE A 431 -11.88 -13.79 -18.93
CA PHE A 431 -11.73 -15.24 -19.17
C PHE A 431 -12.29 -15.67 -20.53
N MET A 432 -13.34 -14.99 -20.98
CA MET A 432 -14.05 -15.24 -22.23
C MET A 432 -14.05 -13.94 -23.05
N PRO A 433 -12.87 -13.48 -23.53
CA PRO A 433 -12.86 -12.36 -24.45
C PRO A 433 -13.73 -12.74 -25.65
N GLU A 434 -14.65 -11.86 -26.05
CA GLU A 434 -15.43 -12.06 -27.27
C GLU A 434 -14.45 -12.39 -28.38
N SER A 435 -14.72 -13.49 -29.09
CA SER A 435 -13.91 -13.95 -30.23
C SER A 435 -13.57 -12.72 -31.06
N ALA A 436 -12.27 -12.47 -31.29
CA ALA A 436 -11.79 -11.46 -32.19
C ALA A 436 -12.70 -11.43 -33.43
N SER A 437 -13.57 -10.43 -33.50
CA SER A 437 -14.36 -10.18 -34.67
C SER A 437 -13.38 -9.80 -35.77
N SER A 438 -13.54 -10.43 -36.93
CA SER A 438 -12.78 -10.25 -38.17
C SER A 438 -11.42 -10.96 -38.29
N SER A 439 -11.47 -12.27 -38.55
CA SER A 439 -10.69 -12.83 -39.67
C SER A 439 -11.37 -14.09 -40.19
N LEU A 440 -12.43 -13.91 -40.97
CA LEU A 440 -12.92 -14.80 -42.02
C LEU A 440 -14.09 -14.11 -42.74
N ALA A 441 -13.88 -13.87 -44.05
CA ALA A 441 -14.70 -13.19 -45.06
C ALA A 441 -14.63 -11.66 -45.06
#